data_AF-A0A3D3ZSV2-F1
#
_entry.id   AF-A0A3D3ZSV2-F1
#
_cell.length_a   1.000
_cell.length_b   1.000
_cell.length_c   1.000
_cell.angle_alpha   90.00
_cell.angle_beta   90.00
_cell.angle_gamma   90.00
#
_symmetry.space_group_name_H-M   'P 1'
#
loop_
_entity.id
_entity.type
_entity.pdbx_description
1 polymer ?
#
loop_
_entity_poly.entity_id
_entity_poly.type
_entity_poly.pdbx_seq_one_letter_code
_entity_poly.pdbx_strand_id
1 'polypeptide(L)' 'MTDWNKSDWRNKPRVQMPDYTDAAALTAVEEKLSSYPPLVFAGEARRLRNHLAAVSRGEAFLLQGGDCAESF' A
#
# COMPACT_ATOMS: atom_id res chain seq x y z
N MET A 1 -20.82 -8.40 -9.38
CA MET A 1 -19.63 -7.68 -8.89
C MET A 1 -18.50 -8.04 -9.83
N THR A 2 -17.83 -7.06 -10.44
CA THR A 2 -16.57 -7.33 -11.15
C THR A 2 -15.56 -7.88 -10.16
N ASP A 3 -14.94 -9.01 -10.47
CA ASP A 3 -13.83 -9.55 -9.67
C ASP A 3 -12.69 -8.56 -9.68
N TRP A 4 -12.27 -8.14 -8.49
CA TRP A 4 -11.17 -7.22 -8.30
C TRP A 4 -9.85 -8.00 -8.25
N ASN A 5 -8.87 -7.57 -9.04
CA ASN A 5 -7.50 -8.08 -9.00
C ASN A 5 -6.50 -6.99 -8.61
N LYS A 6 -5.39 -7.42 -8.00
CA LYS A 6 -4.31 -6.53 -7.53
C LYS A 6 -3.70 -5.67 -8.65
N SER A 7 -3.80 -6.08 -9.91
CA SER A 7 -3.23 -5.39 -11.07
C SER A 7 -4.19 -4.39 -11.74
N ASP A 8 -5.47 -4.36 -11.39
CA ASP A 8 -6.50 -3.59 -12.11
C ASP A 8 -6.25 -2.07 -12.11
N TRP A 9 -5.54 -1.57 -11.10
CA TRP A 9 -5.18 -0.15 -10.99
C TRP A 9 -4.32 0.34 -12.16
N ARG A 10 -3.54 -0.56 -12.80
CA ARG A 10 -2.66 -0.21 -13.93
C ARG A 10 -3.45 0.29 -15.14
N ASN A 11 -4.74 -0.04 -15.22
CA ASN A 11 -5.66 0.37 -16.30
C ASN A 11 -6.45 1.64 -15.98
N LYS A 12 -6.14 2.34 -14.87
CA LYS A 12 -6.81 3.58 -14.45
C LYS A 12 -5.90 4.80 -14.66
N PRO A 13 -6.46 6.02 -14.83
CA PRO A 13 -5.65 7.25 -14.85
C PRO A 13 -4.79 7.40 -13.59
N ARG A 14 -3.54 7.85 -13.75
CA ARG A 14 -2.54 8.01 -12.69
C ARG A 14 -1.68 9.26 -12.95
N VAL A 15 -1.41 10.07 -11.92
CA VAL A 15 -0.93 11.46 -12.08
C VAL A 15 0.48 11.72 -11.51
N GLN A 16 1.08 10.77 -10.78
CA GLN A 16 2.39 10.92 -10.10
C GLN A 16 3.25 9.66 -10.21
N MET A 17 3.17 8.96 -11.34
CA MET A 17 4.03 7.79 -11.59
C MET A 17 5.31 8.21 -12.30
N PRO A 18 6.48 7.68 -11.90
CA PRO A 18 7.70 7.87 -12.67
C PRO A 18 7.63 7.13 -14.01
N ASP A 19 8.33 7.68 -15.00
CA ASP A 19 8.58 7.03 -16.29
C ASP A 19 9.87 6.20 -16.19
N TYR A 20 9.72 4.88 -16.04
CA TYR A 20 10.85 3.95 -16.09
C TYR A 20 11.23 3.68 -17.54
N THR A 21 12.48 3.97 -17.91
CA THR A 21 12.98 3.79 -19.28
C THR A 21 13.28 2.34 -19.65
N ASP A 22 13.43 1.46 -18.66
CA ASP A 22 13.70 0.03 -18.83
C ASP A 22 12.58 -0.81 -18.19
N ALA A 23 11.68 -1.31 -19.05
CA ALA A 23 10.55 -2.14 -18.62
C ALA A 23 10.99 -3.54 -18.14
N ALA A 24 12.11 -4.07 -18.64
CA ALA A 24 12.61 -5.37 -18.22
C ALA A 24 13.21 -5.28 -16.81
N ALA A 25 13.98 -4.23 -16.53
CA ALA A 25 14.48 -3.96 -15.19
C ALA A 25 13.34 -3.72 -14.18
N LEU A 26 12.30 -2.96 -14.56
CA LEU A 26 11.11 -2.77 -13.72
C LEU A 26 10.45 -4.10 -13.36
N THR A 27 10.21 -4.96 -14.35
CA THR A 27 9.58 -6.27 -14.15
C THR A 27 10.43 -7.15 -13.22
N ALA A 28 11.75 -7.20 -13.45
CA ALA A 28 12.65 -7.99 -12.62
C ALA A 28 12.67 -7.54 -11.14
N VAL A 29 12.57 -6.22 -10.89
CA VAL A 29 12.47 -5.67 -9.53
C VAL A 29 11.11 -5.98 -8.90
N GLU A 30 10.00 -5.84 -9.63
CA GLU A 30 8.66 -6.20 -9.13
C GLU A 30 8.59 -7.69 -8.73
N GLU A 31 9.14 -8.58 -9.55
CA GLU A 31 9.22 -10.03 -9.26
C GLU A 31 10.05 -10.31 -8.01
N LYS A 32 11.22 -9.70 -7.90
CA LYS A 32 12.09 -9.84 -6.72
C LYS A 32 11.40 -9.38 -5.45
N LEU A 33 10.77 -8.20 -5.45
CA LEU A 33 10.04 -7.68 -4.29
C LEU A 33 8.85 -8.57 -3.92
N SER A 34 8.17 -9.18 -4.90
CA SER A 34 7.06 -10.10 -4.64
C SER A 34 7.45 -11.37 -3.88
N SER A 35 8.74 -11.75 -3.95
CA SER A 35 9.29 -12.93 -3.27
C SER A 35 9.66 -12.68 -1.81
N TYR A 36 9.71 -11.41 -1.38
CA TYR A 36 10.12 -11.06 -0.02
C TYR A 36 8.99 -11.26 1.00
N PRO A 37 9.35 -11.51 2.27
CA PRO A 37 8.36 -11.59 3.34
C PRO A 37 7.56 -10.28 3.44
N PRO A 38 6.27 -10.35 3.79
CA PRO A 38 5.47 -9.16 4.04
C PRO A 38 5.98 -8.41 5.27
N LEU A 39 5.87 -7.07 5.27
CA LEU A 39 6.27 -6.23 6.41
C LEU A 39 5.31 -6.35 7.60
N VAL A 40 4.04 -6.69 7.36
CA VAL A 40 2.99 -6.78 8.37
C VAL A 40 2.11 -8.00 8.14
N PHE A 41 1.52 -8.53 9.20
CA PHE A 41 0.56 -9.62 9.13
C PHE A 41 -0.87 -9.11 8.90
N ALA A 42 -1.70 -9.89 8.19
CA ALA A 42 -3.10 -9.55 7.96
C ALA A 42 -3.93 -9.37 9.26
N GLY A 43 -3.52 -10.01 10.35
CA GLY A 43 -4.11 -9.81 11.68
C GLY A 43 -3.92 -8.39 12.22
N GLU A 44 -2.76 -7.78 11.96
CA GLU A 44 -2.41 -6.45 12.44
C GLU A 44 -3.21 -5.36 11.72
N ALA A 45 -3.38 -5.50 10.40
CA ALA A 45 -4.24 -4.62 9.61
C ALA A 45 -5.72 -4.69 10.07
N ARG A 46 -6.23 -5.89 10.39
CA ARG A 46 -7.58 -6.06 10.94
C ARG A 46 -7.73 -5.41 12.33
N ARG A 47 -6.71 -5.56 13.18
CA ARG A 47 -6.67 -4.90 14.50
C ARG A 47 -6.70 -3.37 14.36
N LEU A 48 -5.87 -2.81 13.47
CA LEU A 48 -5.88 -1.37 13.19
C LEU A 48 -7.25 -0.91 12.66
N ARG A 49 -7.88 -1.66 11.76
CA ARG A 49 -9.24 -1.35 11.27
C ARG A 49 -10.27 -1.27 12.39
N ASN A 50 -10.19 -2.14 13.39
CA ASN A 50 -11.09 -2.09 14.55
C ASN A 50 -10.87 -0.82 15.39
N HIS A 51 -9.60 -0.40 15.58
CA HIS A 51 -9.30 0.87 16.25
C HIS A 51 -9.82 2.07 15.45
N LEU A 52 -9.62 2.09 14.13
CA LEU A 52 -10.15 3.15 13.26
C LEU A 52 -11.68 3.20 13.26
N ALA A 53 -12.35 2.06 13.42
CA ALA A 53 -13.81 2.03 13.57
C ALA A 53 -14.25 2.73 14.86
N ALA A 54 -13.53 2.58 15.97
CA ALA A 54 -13.80 3.33 17.20
C ALA A 54 -13.57 4.83 17.01
N VAL A 55 -12.51 5.23 16.30
CA VAL A 55 -12.25 6.63 15.94
C VAL A 55 -13.41 7.21 15.13
N SER A 56 -13.92 6.48 14.12
CA SER A 56 -15.05 6.96 13.31
C SER A 56 -16.36 7.14 14.10
N ARG A 57 -16.50 6.47 15.25
CA ARG A 57 -17.66 6.62 16.15
C ARG A 57 -17.44 7.67 17.25
N GLY A 58 -16.28 8.33 17.28
CA GLY A 58 -15.93 9.30 18.32
C GLY A 58 -15.53 8.67 19.67
N GLU A 59 -15.24 7.37 19.69
CA GLU A 59 -14.85 6.61 20.89
C GLU A 59 -13.33 6.61 21.12
N ALA A 60 -12.56 7.09 20.13
CA ALA A 60 -11.10 7.18 20.16
C ALA A 60 -10.60 8.33 19.28
N PHE A 61 -9.32 8.68 19.39
CA PHE A 61 -8.64 9.69 18.56
C PHE A 61 -7.49 9.05 17.76
N LEU A 62 -7.28 9.49 16.52
CA LEU A 62 -6.15 9.06 15.67
C LEU A 62 -5.07 10.14 15.67
N LEU A 63 -3.85 9.76 16.05
CA LEU A 63 -2.65 10.56 15.82
C LEU A 63 -1.78 9.83 14.80
N GLN A 64 -1.44 10.50 13.70
CA GLN A 64 -0.50 10.00 12.69
C GLN A 64 0.58 11.06 12.48
N GLY A 65 1.84 10.67 12.60
CA GLY A 65 2.99 11.55 12.45
C GLY A 65 4.26 10.77 12.11
N GLY A 66 5.25 11.44 11.52
CA GLY A 66 6.50 10.84 11.05
C GLY A 66 7.26 11.80 10.13
N ASP A 67 8.28 11.26 9.46
CA ASP A 67 9.13 12.01 8.54
C ASP A 67 8.37 12.47 7.29
N CYS A 68 8.82 13.59 6.71
CA CYS A 68 8.29 14.07 5.42
C CYS A 68 8.73 13.16 4.27
N ALA A 69 9.97 12.68 4.32
CA ALA A 69 10.55 11.73 3.38
C ALA A 69 11.69 11.00 4.11
N GLU A 70 11.56 9.68 4.26
CA GLU A 70 12.62 8.85 4.83
C GLU A 70 13.83 8.81 3.89
N SER A 71 15.04 8.86 4.43
CA SER A 71 16.29 8.70 3.67
C SER A 71 16.80 7.26 3.75
N PHE A 72 17.53 6.82 2.72
CA PHE A 72 18.17 5.50 2.69
C PHE A 72 19.31 5.33 3.70
#